data_AF-A0A059B8Q7-F1
#
_entry.id   AF-A0A059B8Q7-F1
#
_cell.length_a   1.000
_cell.length_b   1.000
_cell.length_c   1.000
_cell.angle_alpha   90.00
_cell.angle_beta   90.00
_cell.angle_gamma   90.00
#
_symmetry.space_group_name_H-M   'P 1'
#
loop_
_entity.id
_entity.type
_entity.pdbx_description
1 polymer ?
#
loop_
_entity_poly.entity_id
_entity_poly.type
_entity_poly.pdbx_seq_one_letter_code
_entity_poly.pdbx_strand_id
1 'polypeptide(L)'
;MGMSAFYGPPKSDTDMIALIHHAVGSGVTFLDTSDIYGPHTNEILLGKLHRAVCSDPAPWFSDFGVDFEQALKGVVRQKVELATKFGISFADGKREVRGDPAYVRAACEASLKRLDIDCIDLYYQHCIDTRVPIEVTIGEIKKLVEEGKIQCIGLSEASASTIRRAHARHPITAVQLEWSLWSRDVEAEIVPTCRELGIGIVAYSPLG
;
A
#
# COMPACT_ATOMS: atom_id res chain seq x y z
N MET A 1 7.15 -0.01 -2.10
CA MET A 1 8.40 0.75 -1.82
C MET A 1 8.15 2.24 -2.05
N GLY A 2 8.54 3.10 -1.12
CA GLY A 2 8.47 4.56 -1.30
C GLY A 2 9.62 5.06 -2.16
N MET A 3 9.32 5.69 -3.30
CA MET A 3 10.33 6.29 -4.20
C MET A 3 10.64 7.74 -3.84
N SER A 4 9.83 8.35 -2.96
CA SER A 4 9.92 9.75 -2.57
C SER A 4 10.32 9.98 -1.11
N ALA A 5 10.72 8.94 -0.37
CA ALA A 5 11.17 9.04 1.02
C ALA A 5 12.09 7.88 1.47
N PHE A 6 12.78 8.08 2.60
CA PHE A 6 13.58 7.10 3.37
C PHE A 6 14.89 6.62 2.72
N TYR A 7 15.02 6.63 1.40
CA TYR A 7 16.21 6.11 0.68
C TYR A 7 16.98 7.18 -0.11
N GLY A 8 16.99 8.41 0.41
CA GLY A 8 17.65 9.57 -0.21
C GLY A 8 16.65 10.58 -0.80
N PRO A 9 17.15 11.61 -1.50
CA PRO A 9 16.28 12.60 -2.12
C PRO A 9 15.43 11.97 -3.24
N PRO A 10 14.19 12.45 -3.44
CA PRO A 10 13.34 11.98 -4.53
C PRO A 10 14.05 12.19 -5.87
N LYS A 11 13.91 11.22 -6.77
CA LYS A 11 14.37 11.35 -8.16
C LYS A 11 13.38 12.19 -8.97
N SER A 12 13.72 12.50 -10.21
CA SER A 12 12.78 13.19 -11.11
C SER A 12 11.56 12.31 -11.38
N ASP A 13 10.40 12.91 -11.66
CA ASP A 13 9.19 12.17 -12.05
C ASP A 13 9.50 11.22 -13.22
N THR A 14 10.28 11.67 -14.22
CA THR A 14 10.71 10.88 -15.37
C THR A 14 11.47 9.61 -14.97
N ASP A 15 12.45 9.71 -14.07
CA ASP A 15 13.24 8.55 -13.64
C ASP A 15 12.38 7.54 -12.86
N MET A 16 11.47 8.03 -12.01
CA MET A 16 10.59 7.17 -11.23
C MET A 16 9.56 6.47 -12.11
N ILE A 17 9.01 7.16 -13.11
CA ILE A 17 8.12 6.59 -14.11
C ILE A 17 8.84 5.51 -14.93
N ALA A 18 10.05 5.80 -15.41
CA ALA A 18 10.86 4.83 -16.15
C ALA A 18 11.16 3.58 -15.33
N LEU A 19 11.46 3.73 -14.03
CA LEU A 19 11.67 2.61 -13.12
C LEU A 19 10.44 1.72 -12.99
N ILE A 20 9.26 2.31 -12.74
CA ILE A 20 8.03 1.51 -12.58
C ILE A 20 7.68 0.83 -13.91
N HIS A 21 7.83 1.51 -15.05
CA HIS A 21 7.63 0.87 -16.36
C HIS A 21 8.56 -0.29 -16.59
N HIS A 22 9.84 -0.17 -16.22
CA HIS A 22 10.78 -1.27 -16.31
C HIS A 22 10.34 -2.45 -15.43
N ALA A 23 9.88 -2.19 -14.20
CA ALA A 23 9.39 -3.22 -13.30
C ALA A 23 8.17 -3.95 -13.88
N VAL A 24 7.14 -3.21 -14.32
CA VAL A 24 5.94 -3.79 -14.93
C VAL A 24 6.27 -4.51 -16.23
N GLY A 25 7.09 -3.93 -17.10
CA GLY A 25 7.57 -4.56 -18.33
C GLY A 25 8.39 -5.84 -18.09
N SER A 26 8.96 -5.98 -16.89
CA SER A 26 9.68 -7.18 -16.44
C SER A 26 8.77 -8.21 -15.74
N GLY A 27 7.45 -7.96 -15.67
CA GLY A 27 6.46 -8.87 -15.12
C GLY A 27 6.07 -8.60 -13.66
N VAL A 28 6.46 -7.47 -13.08
CA VAL A 28 5.98 -7.08 -11.74
C VAL A 28 4.54 -6.58 -11.84
N THR A 29 3.61 -7.28 -11.18
CA THR A 29 2.18 -6.89 -11.17
C THR A 29 1.75 -6.21 -9.88
N PHE A 30 2.51 -6.36 -8.78
CA PHE A 30 2.10 -5.83 -7.47
C PHE A 30 2.89 -4.57 -7.09
N LEU A 31 2.20 -3.44 -6.94
CA LEU A 31 2.77 -2.15 -6.57
C LEU A 31 2.35 -1.77 -5.14
N ASP A 32 3.31 -1.73 -4.22
CA ASP A 32 3.10 -1.36 -2.82
C ASP A 32 3.51 0.10 -2.54
N THR A 33 2.62 0.88 -1.91
CA THR A 33 2.86 2.24 -1.42
C THR A 33 2.29 2.43 -0.01
N SER A 34 2.28 3.66 0.52
CA SER A 34 1.60 4.06 1.75
C SER A 34 1.30 5.56 1.73
N ASP A 35 0.28 5.98 2.45
CA ASP A 35 -0.03 7.40 2.68
C ASP A 35 1.16 8.22 3.25
N ILE A 36 2.07 7.59 4.00
CA ILE A 36 3.24 8.24 4.61
C ILE A 36 4.47 8.34 3.68
N TYR A 37 4.46 7.68 2.51
CA TYR A 37 5.64 7.70 1.62
C TYR A 37 5.76 9.04 0.89
N GLY A 38 6.84 9.78 1.21
CA GLY A 38 7.08 11.16 0.77
C GLY A 38 5.86 12.04 1.03
N PRO A 39 5.31 12.02 2.25
CA PRO A 39 3.89 11.96 2.59
C PRO A 39 2.94 12.32 1.46
N HIS A 40 2.08 11.36 1.08
CA HIS A 40 1.06 11.48 0.04
C HIS A 40 1.57 11.56 -1.41
N THR A 41 2.82 11.95 -1.65
CA THR A 41 3.33 12.11 -3.03
C THR A 41 3.51 10.80 -3.78
N ASN A 42 3.90 9.72 -3.08
CA ASN A 42 4.11 8.43 -3.74
C ASN A 42 2.79 7.84 -4.28
N GLU A 43 1.68 8.06 -3.58
CA GLU A 43 0.35 7.70 -4.08
C GLU A 43 -0.03 8.53 -5.32
N ILE A 44 0.22 9.84 -5.31
CA ILE A 44 -0.04 10.69 -6.49
C ILE A 44 0.76 10.22 -7.71
N LEU A 45 2.04 9.88 -7.51
CA LEU A 45 2.91 9.35 -8.56
C LEU A 45 2.38 8.03 -9.13
N LEU A 46 2.00 7.08 -8.27
CA LEU A 46 1.42 5.81 -8.71
C LEU A 46 0.06 5.98 -9.37
N GLY A 47 -0.76 6.95 -8.95
CA GLY A 47 -2.03 7.26 -9.60
C GLY A 47 -1.86 7.79 -11.02
N LYS A 48 -0.89 8.69 -11.24
CA LYS A 48 -0.51 9.14 -12.59
C LYS A 48 -0.09 7.96 -13.47
N LEU A 49 0.74 7.06 -12.93
CA LEU A 49 1.25 5.92 -13.68
C LEU A 49 0.17 4.88 -13.96
N HIS A 50 -0.66 4.51 -12.97
CA HIS A 50 -1.73 3.53 -13.14
C HIS A 50 -2.63 3.88 -14.34
N ARG A 51 -3.01 5.15 -14.49
CA ARG A 51 -3.73 5.63 -15.68
C ARG A 51 -2.96 5.43 -16.97
N ALA A 52 -1.65 5.66 -16.95
CA ALA A 52 -0.82 5.54 -18.14
C ALA A 52 -0.53 4.09 -18.55
N VAL A 53 -0.53 3.13 -17.62
CA VAL A 53 -0.33 1.70 -17.92
C VAL A 53 -1.64 0.95 -18.16
N CYS A 54 -2.75 1.39 -17.54
CA CYS A 54 -4.03 0.68 -17.56
C CYS A 54 -5.13 1.35 -18.41
N SER A 55 -5.01 2.64 -18.74
CA SER A 55 -6.04 3.41 -19.47
C SER A 55 -5.50 4.04 -20.77
N ASP A 56 -6.40 4.42 -21.69
CA ASP A 56 -6.02 5.26 -22.83
C ASP A 56 -5.49 6.62 -22.32
N PRO A 57 -4.50 7.22 -23.00
CA PRO A 57 -4.09 8.56 -22.64
C PRO A 57 -5.26 9.56 -22.79
N ALA A 58 -5.76 10.07 -21.65
CA ALA A 58 -6.71 11.17 -21.58
C ALA A 58 -6.11 12.53 -22.02
N PRO A 59 -6.86 13.43 -22.70
CA PRO A 59 -6.34 14.64 -23.35
C PRO A 59 -5.64 15.71 -22.48
N TRP A 60 -5.66 15.60 -21.14
CA TRP A 60 -5.15 16.62 -20.22
C TRP A 60 -3.63 16.52 -19.92
N PHE A 61 -2.88 15.68 -20.64
CA PHE A 61 -1.43 15.46 -20.43
C PHE A 61 -0.56 16.72 -20.53
N SER A 62 -1.02 17.76 -21.25
CA SER A 62 -0.28 19.00 -21.44
C SER A 62 -0.03 19.79 -20.16
N ASP A 63 -0.84 19.58 -19.11
CA ASP A 63 -0.86 20.46 -17.94
C ASP A 63 0.26 20.17 -16.93
N PHE A 64 1.05 19.10 -17.15
CA PHE A 64 1.99 18.59 -16.16
C PHE A 64 3.47 18.89 -16.46
N GLY A 65 3.79 19.59 -17.55
CA GLY A 65 5.13 20.14 -17.79
C GLY A 65 6.28 19.14 -17.95
N VAL A 66 5.97 17.84 -17.99
CA VAL A 66 6.91 16.75 -18.30
C VAL A 66 6.47 16.19 -19.65
N ASP A 67 7.43 15.85 -20.53
CA ASP A 67 7.16 15.15 -21.79
C ASP A 67 6.73 13.69 -21.52
N PHE A 68 5.55 13.55 -20.92
CA PHE A 68 4.94 12.28 -20.54
C PHE A 68 4.66 11.43 -21.77
N GLU A 69 4.31 12.02 -22.92
CA GLU A 69 4.11 11.26 -24.16
C GLU A 69 5.39 10.54 -24.59
N GLN A 70 6.55 11.19 -24.49
CA GLN A 70 7.83 10.55 -24.74
C GLN A 70 8.17 9.49 -23.68
N ALA A 71 7.83 9.71 -22.41
CA ALA A 71 8.02 8.74 -21.32
C ALA A 71 7.10 7.52 -21.42
N LEU A 72 5.92 7.66 -22.05
CA LEU A 72 4.92 6.61 -22.24
C LEU A 72 5.05 5.86 -23.57
N LYS A 73 6.02 6.25 -24.40
CA LYS A 73 6.25 5.62 -25.71
C LYS A 73 6.78 4.20 -25.52
N GLY A 74 5.98 3.20 -25.87
CA GLY A 74 6.33 1.78 -25.74
C GLY A 74 5.85 1.10 -24.45
N VAL A 75 4.96 1.75 -23.69
CA VAL A 75 4.39 1.17 -22.47
C VAL A 75 3.54 -0.06 -22.79
N VAL A 76 3.91 -1.19 -22.17
CA VAL A 76 3.14 -2.43 -22.24
C VAL A 76 1.97 -2.32 -21.28
N ARG A 77 0.74 -2.41 -21.80
CA ARG A 77 -0.47 -2.46 -20.98
C ARG A 77 -0.48 -3.76 -20.18
N GLN A 78 -0.43 -3.65 -18.86
CA GLN A 78 -0.60 -4.78 -17.96
C GLN A 78 -1.45 -4.36 -16.77
N LYS A 79 -2.34 -5.26 -16.35
CA LYS A 79 -3.08 -5.08 -15.11
C LYS A 79 -2.08 -5.17 -13.96
N VAL A 80 -2.04 -4.15 -13.12
CA VAL A 80 -1.27 -4.14 -11.87
C VAL A 80 -2.24 -4.15 -10.69
N GLU A 81 -1.87 -4.87 -9.64
CA GLU A 81 -2.52 -4.77 -8.33
C GLU A 81 -1.84 -3.68 -7.50
N LEU A 82 -2.65 -2.82 -6.90
CA LEU A 82 -2.17 -1.70 -6.10
C LEU A 82 -2.49 -1.89 -4.62
N ALA A 83 -1.44 -1.80 -3.81
CA ALA A 83 -1.53 -1.81 -2.36
C ALA A 83 -1.15 -0.46 -1.76
N THR A 84 -1.93 0.01 -0.79
CA THR A 84 -1.57 1.15 0.06
C THR A 84 -1.89 0.88 1.52
N LYS A 85 -1.48 1.79 2.40
CA LYS A 85 -1.55 1.62 3.86
C LYS A 85 -1.98 2.92 4.51
N PHE A 86 -2.64 2.76 5.66
CA PHE A 86 -2.96 3.83 6.59
C PHE A 86 -2.49 3.49 8.00
N GLY A 87 -2.58 4.44 8.91
CA GLY A 87 -2.46 4.16 10.35
C GLY A 87 -1.35 4.94 11.02
N ILE A 88 -0.62 5.77 10.28
CA ILE A 88 0.38 6.67 10.84
C ILE A 88 -0.04 8.11 10.55
N SER A 89 -0.31 8.88 11.59
CA SER A 89 -0.57 10.32 11.50
C SER A 89 0.50 11.12 12.21
N PHE A 90 0.65 12.38 11.85
CA PHE A 90 1.48 13.34 12.58
C PHE A 90 0.59 14.43 13.16
N ALA A 91 0.58 14.57 14.48
CA ALA A 91 -0.08 15.63 15.21
C ALA A 91 0.98 16.39 16.02
N ASP A 92 1.10 17.71 15.80
CA ASP A 92 2.09 18.56 16.48
C ASP A 92 3.53 18.03 16.43
N GLY A 93 3.93 17.50 15.26
CA GLY A 93 5.27 16.91 15.05
C GLY A 93 5.47 15.55 15.72
N LYS A 94 4.47 15.01 16.41
CA LYS A 94 4.50 13.68 17.01
C LYS A 94 3.81 12.67 16.13
N ARG A 95 4.48 11.54 15.92
CA ARG A 95 3.90 10.38 15.26
C ARG A 95 2.87 9.73 16.18
N GLU A 96 1.67 9.50 15.66
CA GLU A 96 0.62 8.70 16.29
C GLU A 96 0.26 7.50 15.41
N VAL A 97 -0.12 6.40 16.04
CA VAL A 97 -0.69 5.23 15.36
C VAL A 97 -2.20 5.25 15.56
N ARG A 98 -2.97 5.21 14.47
CA ARG A 98 -4.43 5.43 14.50
C ARG A 98 -5.17 4.28 13.82
N GLY A 99 -5.98 3.57 14.61
CA GLY A 99 -6.84 2.47 14.13
C GLY A 99 -8.33 2.72 14.33
N ASP A 100 -8.73 3.92 14.75
CA ASP A 100 -10.14 4.23 15.00
C ASP A 100 -10.96 4.32 13.68
N PRO A 101 -12.25 3.94 13.70
CA PRO A 101 -13.06 3.88 12.48
C PRO A 101 -13.12 5.17 11.67
N ALA A 102 -13.21 6.32 12.35
CA ALA A 102 -13.30 7.61 11.67
C ALA A 102 -12.02 7.90 10.88
N TYR A 103 -10.85 7.64 11.47
CA TYR A 103 -9.57 7.80 10.80
C TYR A 103 -9.37 6.79 9.65
N VAL A 104 -9.71 5.51 9.87
CA VAL A 104 -9.61 4.45 8.84
C VAL A 104 -10.31 4.87 7.55
N ARG A 105 -11.56 5.34 7.67
CA ARG A 105 -12.37 5.78 6.53
C ARG A 105 -11.79 7.01 5.85
N ALA A 106 -11.47 8.05 6.63
CA ALA A 106 -10.91 9.28 6.10
C ALA A 106 -9.58 9.03 5.35
N ALA A 107 -8.72 8.16 5.88
CA ALA A 107 -7.47 7.79 5.24
C ALA A 107 -7.70 7.00 3.94
N CYS A 108 -8.67 6.09 3.91
CA CYS A 108 -9.00 5.31 2.71
C CYS A 108 -9.52 6.22 1.59
N GLU A 109 -10.47 7.09 1.89
CA GLU A 109 -11.06 8.01 0.90
C GLU A 109 -10.02 9.01 0.37
N ALA A 110 -9.11 9.48 1.24
CA ALA A 110 -8.01 10.33 0.81
C ALA A 110 -7.01 9.58 -0.08
N SER A 111 -6.74 8.29 0.20
CA SER A 111 -5.85 7.46 -0.61
C SER A 111 -6.44 7.18 -2.00
N LEU A 112 -7.72 6.80 -2.08
CA LEU A 112 -8.45 6.64 -3.34
C LEU A 112 -8.37 7.89 -4.21
N LYS A 113 -8.57 9.07 -3.60
CA LYS A 113 -8.46 10.35 -4.31
C LYS A 113 -7.05 10.64 -4.84
N ARG A 114 -6.00 10.32 -4.06
CA ARG A 114 -4.61 10.56 -4.48
C ARG A 114 -4.15 9.59 -5.55
N LEU A 115 -4.56 8.34 -5.43
CA LEU A 115 -4.33 7.28 -6.41
C LEU A 115 -5.20 7.47 -7.66
N ASP A 116 -6.30 8.23 -7.55
CA ASP A 116 -7.28 8.46 -8.60
C ASP A 116 -7.82 7.15 -9.19
N ILE A 117 -8.29 6.30 -8.28
CA ILE A 117 -8.92 5.01 -8.54
C ILE A 117 -10.16 4.85 -7.67
N ASP A 118 -11.09 4.01 -8.11
CA ASP A 118 -12.32 3.72 -7.35
C ASP A 118 -12.16 2.59 -6.34
N CYS A 119 -11.12 1.75 -6.50
CA CYS A 119 -10.91 0.56 -5.68
C CYS A 119 -9.41 0.29 -5.46
N ILE A 120 -9.01 0.04 -4.21
CA ILE A 120 -7.66 -0.41 -3.84
C ILE A 120 -7.65 -1.95 -3.77
N ASP A 121 -6.71 -2.63 -4.43
CA ASP A 121 -6.65 -4.09 -4.42
C ASP A 121 -6.29 -4.65 -3.04
N LEU A 122 -5.35 -4.04 -2.33
CA LEU A 122 -4.95 -4.46 -0.98
C LEU A 122 -4.69 -3.27 -0.06
N TYR A 123 -5.47 -3.16 1.02
CA TYR A 123 -5.36 -2.05 1.97
C TYR A 123 -4.85 -2.52 3.32
N TYR A 124 -3.70 -2.00 3.73
CA TYR A 124 -3.04 -2.37 4.97
C TYR A 124 -3.35 -1.41 6.12
N GLN A 125 -3.53 -1.96 7.33
CA GLN A 125 -3.16 -1.21 8.54
C GLN A 125 -1.64 -1.26 8.71
N HIS A 126 -0.97 -0.12 8.57
CA HIS A 126 0.49 0.04 8.55
C HIS A 126 1.14 -0.25 9.90
N CYS A 127 0.48 0.12 11.00
CA CYS A 127 0.89 -0.21 12.37
C CYS A 127 -0.34 -0.47 13.23
N ILE A 128 -0.25 -1.41 14.17
CA ILE A 128 -1.35 -1.75 15.06
C ILE A 128 -1.53 -0.67 16.13
N ASP A 129 -2.71 -0.06 16.18
CA ASP A 129 -3.09 0.85 17.26
C ASP A 129 -3.49 0.04 18.49
N THR A 130 -2.64 -0.02 19.50
CA THR A 130 -2.86 -0.82 20.70
C THR A 130 -3.94 -0.25 21.63
N ARG A 131 -4.47 0.95 21.34
CA ARG A 131 -5.55 1.59 22.12
C ARG A 131 -6.94 1.17 21.62
N VAL A 132 -7.03 0.70 20.37
CA VAL A 132 -8.27 0.29 19.72
C VAL A 132 -8.25 -1.22 19.54
N PRO A 133 -9.25 -1.98 20.02
CA PRO A 133 -9.32 -3.41 19.74
C PRO A 133 -9.32 -3.66 18.23
N ILE A 134 -8.49 -4.60 17.76
CA ILE A 134 -8.31 -4.85 16.32
C ILE A 134 -9.63 -5.15 15.60
N GLU A 135 -10.59 -5.78 16.27
CA GLU A 135 -11.92 -6.09 15.72
C GLU A 135 -12.72 -4.83 15.37
N VAL A 136 -12.48 -3.72 16.07
CA VAL A 136 -13.10 -2.42 15.77
C VAL A 136 -12.51 -1.85 14.49
N THR A 137 -11.19 -1.86 14.35
CA THR A 137 -10.49 -1.41 13.13
C THR A 137 -10.87 -2.26 11.92
N ILE A 138 -10.78 -3.60 12.04
CA ILE A 138 -11.18 -4.53 10.98
C ILE A 138 -12.67 -4.43 10.68
N GLY A 139 -13.49 -4.14 11.70
CA GLY A 139 -14.92 -3.89 11.52
C GLY A 139 -15.21 -2.73 10.58
N GLU A 140 -14.41 -1.66 10.62
CA GLU A 140 -14.54 -0.53 9.68
C GLU A 140 -13.95 -0.86 8.30
N ILE A 141 -12.78 -1.49 8.26
CA ILE A 141 -12.17 -1.91 6.99
C ILE A 141 -13.10 -2.87 6.23
N LYS A 142 -13.77 -3.79 6.93
CA LYS A 142 -14.79 -4.67 6.35
C LYS A 142 -15.90 -3.88 5.63
N LYS A 143 -16.38 -2.77 6.19
CA LYS A 143 -17.39 -1.94 5.51
C LYS A 143 -16.86 -1.35 4.21
N LEU A 144 -15.59 -0.95 4.19
CA LEU A 144 -14.94 -0.46 2.97
C LEU A 144 -14.84 -1.57 1.90
N VAL A 145 -14.66 -2.84 2.30
CA VAL A 145 -14.77 -3.99 1.38
C VAL A 145 -16.18 -4.12 0.83
N GLU A 146 -17.19 -4.08 1.71
CA GLU A 146 -18.61 -4.19 1.33
C GLU A 146 -19.07 -3.04 0.42
N GLU A 147 -18.48 -1.85 0.58
CA GLU A 147 -18.69 -0.66 -0.28
C GLU A 147 -17.93 -0.75 -1.62
N GLY A 148 -17.08 -1.76 -1.82
CA GLY A 148 -16.27 -1.93 -3.04
C GLY A 148 -15.07 -0.98 -3.14
N LYS A 149 -14.76 -0.23 -2.08
CA LYS A 149 -13.62 0.72 -2.03
C LYS A 149 -12.27 0.01 -1.91
N ILE A 150 -12.27 -1.19 -1.34
CA ILE A 150 -11.09 -2.04 -1.20
C ILE A 150 -11.45 -3.49 -1.53
N GLN A 151 -10.53 -4.27 -2.10
CA GLN A 151 -10.79 -5.70 -2.36
C GLN A 151 -10.30 -6.59 -1.22
N CYS A 152 -9.05 -6.40 -0.78
CA CYS A 152 -8.40 -7.24 0.20
C CYS A 152 -7.88 -6.44 1.40
N ILE A 153 -7.77 -7.12 2.55
CA ILE A 153 -7.26 -6.53 3.79
C ILE A 153 -5.87 -7.07 4.08
N GLY A 154 -4.95 -6.17 4.41
CA GLY A 154 -3.62 -6.50 4.89
C GLY A 154 -3.37 -5.97 6.31
N LEU A 155 -2.43 -6.60 7.01
CA LEU A 155 -1.87 -6.08 8.26
C LEU A 155 -0.36 -5.91 8.11
N SER A 156 0.20 -4.93 8.80
CA SER A 156 1.64 -4.75 8.91
C SER A 156 2.02 -4.68 10.38
N GLU A 157 3.17 -5.26 10.75
CA GLU A 157 3.69 -5.22 12.12
C GLU A 157 2.72 -5.78 13.18
N ALA A 158 2.01 -6.86 12.84
CA ALA A 158 1.00 -7.47 13.70
C ALA A 158 1.52 -8.73 14.40
N SER A 159 1.20 -8.89 15.69
CA SER A 159 1.46 -10.12 16.42
C SER A 159 0.57 -11.28 15.94
N ALA A 160 0.99 -12.52 16.18
CA ALA A 160 0.20 -13.72 15.85
C ALA A 160 -1.22 -13.69 16.47
N SER A 161 -1.35 -13.23 17.71
CA SER A 161 -2.64 -13.09 18.38
C SER A 161 -3.53 -12.04 17.73
N THR A 162 -2.96 -10.91 17.28
CA THR A 162 -3.68 -9.85 16.56
C THR A 162 -4.15 -10.34 15.20
N ILE A 163 -3.30 -11.06 14.46
CA ILE A 163 -3.62 -11.65 13.16
C ILE A 163 -4.81 -12.59 13.27
N ARG A 164 -4.82 -13.51 14.25
CA ARG A 164 -5.93 -14.46 14.45
C ARG A 164 -7.25 -13.75 14.74
N ARG A 165 -7.23 -12.75 15.62
CA ARG A 165 -8.42 -11.96 15.98
C ARG A 165 -8.96 -11.17 14.80
N ALA A 166 -8.07 -10.54 14.03
CA ALA A 166 -8.42 -9.82 12.82
C ALA A 166 -9.04 -10.76 11.77
N HIS A 167 -8.38 -11.89 11.50
CA HIS A 167 -8.80 -12.88 10.51
C HIS A 167 -10.15 -13.52 10.86
N ALA A 168 -10.44 -13.73 12.15
CA ALA A 168 -11.74 -14.19 12.60
C ALA A 168 -12.87 -13.18 12.31
N ARG A 169 -12.56 -11.88 12.18
CA ARG A 169 -13.54 -10.83 11.91
C ARG A 169 -13.79 -10.62 10.41
N HIS A 170 -12.74 -10.71 9.61
CA HIS A 170 -12.75 -10.73 8.15
C HIS A 170 -11.45 -11.36 7.65
N PRO A 171 -11.44 -12.18 6.58
CA PRO A 171 -10.21 -12.75 6.04
C PRO A 171 -9.13 -11.68 5.79
N ILE A 172 -7.95 -11.95 6.32
CA ILE A 172 -6.72 -11.17 6.06
C ILE A 172 -5.98 -11.87 4.93
N THR A 173 -5.65 -11.12 3.88
CA THR A 173 -5.03 -11.65 2.66
C THR A 173 -3.51 -11.69 2.77
N ALA A 174 -2.91 -10.67 3.40
CA ALA A 174 -1.47 -10.58 3.54
C ALA A 174 -1.04 -9.96 4.87
N VAL A 175 0.10 -10.41 5.39
CA VAL A 175 0.82 -9.75 6.49
C VAL A 175 2.17 -9.27 5.96
N GLN A 176 2.44 -7.98 6.16
CA GLN A 176 3.72 -7.36 5.85
C GLN A 176 4.57 -7.22 7.12
N LEU A 177 5.83 -7.66 7.06
CA LEU A 177 6.74 -7.70 8.22
C LEU A 177 8.20 -7.70 7.79
N GLU A 178 9.11 -7.37 8.71
CA GLU A 178 10.54 -7.53 8.47
C GLU A 178 10.90 -9.01 8.45
N TRP A 179 11.50 -9.47 7.35
CA TRP A 179 12.00 -10.84 7.27
C TRP A 179 13.17 -10.93 6.30
N SER A 180 14.33 -11.30 6.82
CA SER A 180 15.58 -11.39 6.06
C SER A 180 16.49 -12.45 6.66
N LEU A 181 17.69 -12.61 6.10
CA LEU A 181 18.72 -13.46 6.73
C LEU A 181 19.14 -12.96 8.12
N TRP A 182 18.93 -11.66 8.41
CA TRP A 182 19.33 -11.00 9.66
C TRP A 182 18.19 -10.87 10.67
N SER A 183 16.93 -10.84 10.22
CA SER A 183 15.75 -10.71 11.06
C SER A 183 14.82 -11.91 10.83
N ARG A 184 14.75 -12.81 11.82
CA ARG A 184 14.04 -14.11 11.73
C ARG A 184 13.10 -14.41 12.90
N ASP A 185 12.91 -13.46 13.82
CA ASP A 185 12.06 -13.66 15.01
C ASP A 185 10.61 -14.01 14.64
N VAL A 186 10.15 -13.52 13.49
CA VAL A 186 8.82 -13.79 12.93
C VAL A 186 8.55 -15.28 12.63
N GLU A 187 9.60 -16.09 12.50
CA GLU A 187 9.48 -17.54 12.25
C GLU A 187 8.96 -18.33 13.45
N ALA A 188 9.09 -17.79 14.66
CA ALA A 188 8.63 -18.46 15.87
C ALA A 188 7.10 -18.56 15.93
N GLU A 189 6.40 -17.48 15.57
CA GLU A 189 4.94 -17.38 15.77
C GLU A 189 4.17 -16.85 14.57
N ILE A 190 4.70 -15.86 13.84
CA ILE A 190 3.95 -15.16 12.79
C ILE A 190 3.91 -15.98 11.50
N VAL A 191 5.04 -16.51 11.04
CA VAL A 191 5.10 -17.36 9.83
C VAL A 191 4.24 -18.62 9.98
N PRO A 192 4.29 -19.38 11.10
CA PRO A 192 3.39 -20.50 11.32
C PRO A 192 1.91 -20.09 11.33
N THR A 193 1.58 -18.96 11.96
CA THR A 193 0.19 -18.45 12.01
C THR A 193 -0.31 -18.07 10.61
N CYS A 194 0.50 -17.38 9.80
CA CYS A 194 0.12 -17.05 8.42
C CYS A 194 -0.06 -18.30 7.57
N ARG A 195 0.83 -19.30 7.71
CA ARG A 195 0.70 -20.58 7.02
C ARG A 195 -0.58 -21.32 7.39
N GLU A 196 -0.90 -21.40 8.68
CA GLU A 196 -2.11 -22.06 9.19
C GLU A 196 -3.39 -21.41 8.63
N LEU A 197 -3.42 -20.09 8.57
CA LEU A 197 -4.59 -19.31 8.14
C LEU A 197 -4.64 -19.07 6.62
N GLY A 198 -3.66 -19.55 5.85
CA GLY A 198 -3.59 -19.32 4.40
C GLY A 198 -3.31 -17.86 4.00
N ILE A 199 -2.59 -17.12 4.84
CA ILE A 199 -2.27 -15.70 4.66
C ILE A 199 -0.92 -15.55 3.96
N GLY A 200 -0.85 -14.70 2.93
CA GLY A 200 0.40 -14.36 2.26
C GLY A 200 1.35 -13.54 3.14
N ILE A 201 2.66 -13.71 2.96
CA ILE A 201 3.67 -12.90 3.65
C ILE A 201 4.35 -11.99 2.63
N VAL A 202 4.43 -10.70 2.96
CA VAL A 202 5.18 -9.71 2.19
C VAL A 202 6.34 -9.24 3.06
N ALA A 203 7.55 -9.66 2.74
CA ALA A 203 8.74 -9.26 3.48
C ALA A 203 9.18 -7.84 3.05
N TYR A 204 9.28 -6.90 4.00
CA TYR A 204 10.07 -5.68 3.78
C TYR A 204 11.49 -5.85 4.31
N SER A 205 12.38 -4.99 3.83
CA SER A 205 13.83 -5.06 4.08
C SER A 205 14.41 -6.49 3.93
N PRO A 206 14.12 -7.21 2.83
CA PRO A 206 14.54 -8.61 2.69
C PRO A 206 16.07 -8.79 2.60
N LEU A 207 16.83 -7.71 2.42
CA LEU A 207 18.29 -7.72 2.33
C LEU A 207 18.99 -7.37 3.67
N GLY A 208 18.24 -7.02 4.72
CA GLY A 208 18.80 -6.45 5.96
C GLY A 208 18.92 -4.94 5.87
#